data_AF-A0A2J6GYF9-F1
#
_entry.id   AF-A0A2J6GYF9-F1
#
_cell.length_a   1.000
_cell.length_b   1.000
_cell.length_c   1.000
_cell.angle_alpha   90.00
_cell.angle_beta   90.00
_cell.angle_gamma   90.00
#
_symmetry.space_group_name_H-M   'P 1'
#
loop_
_entity.id
_entity.type
_entity.pdbx_description
1 polymer ?
#
loop_
_entity_poly.entity_id
_entity_poly.type
_entity_poly.pdbx_seq_one_letter_code
_entity_poly.pdbx_strand_id
1 'polypeptide(L)'
;MDPKTLYDEEQKKKIAEFNDEVDDFASDLETLYQEIIEVRKSGRDPLIAEYMYRSLKSKLLYLRKSEDIFELGRLRSESENIKKEIQEARNQEIINVKKEIDQRLKKQGVHYIGEIKDED
;
A
#
# COMPACT_ATOMS: atom_id res chain seq x y z
N MET A 1 -29.04 16.46 -33.12
CA MET A 1 -28.71 15.43 -32.11
C MET A 1 -29.62 15.70 -30.92
N ASP A 2 -30.36 14.71 -30.44
CA ASP A 2 -31.34 14.89 -29.35
C ASP A 2 -30.58 15.03 -28.00
N PRO A 3 -30.93 16.01 -27.14
CA PRO A 3 -30.26 16.21 -25.84
C PRO A 3 -30.20 14.96 -24.96
N LYS A 4 -31.20 14.08 -25.07
CA LYS A 4 -31.25 12.83 -24.32
C LYS A 4 -30.18 11.84 -24.77
N THR A 5 -29.91 11.79 -26.08
CA THR A 5 -28.87 10.91 -26.64
C THR A 5 -27.47 11.38 -26.22
N LEU A 6 -27.25 12.70 -26.15
CA LEU A 6 -25.98 13.27 -25.69
C LEU A 6 -25.72 12.95 -24.20
N TYR A 7 -26.76 13.05 -23.37
CA TYR A 7 -26.70 12.72 -21.95
C TYR A 7 -26.42 11.23 -21.70
N ASP A 8 -27.08 10.35 -22.45
CA ASP A 8 -26.88 8.90 -22.34
C ASP A 8 -25.45 8.48 -22.78
N GLU A 9 -24.88 9.13 -23.80
CA GLU A 9 -23.49 8.89 -24.24
C GLU A 9 -22.47 9.37 -23.20
N GLU A 10 -22.69 10.53 -22.57
CA GLU A 10 -21.82 11.06 -21.52
C GLU A 10 -21.82 10.16 -20.27
N GLN A 11 -22.98 9.64 -19.88
CA GLN A 11 -23.09 8.69 -18.77
C GLN A 11 -22.37 7.38 -19.06
N LYS A 12 -22.54 6.82 -20.27
CA LYS A 12 -21.81 5.60 -20.69
C LYS A 12 -20.30 5.80 -20.65
N LYS A 13 -19.81 6.98 -21.07
CA LYS A 13 -18.39 7.30 -21.02
C LYS A 13 -17.86 7.33 -19.58
N LYS A 14 -18.59 7.96 -18.66
CA LYS A 14 -18.22 8.01 -17.23
C LYS A 14 -18.20 6.63 -16.57
N ILE A 15 -19.16 5.76 -16.91
CA ILE A 15 -19.18 4.37 -16.41
C ILE A 15 -17.99 3.57 -16.96
N ALA A 16 -17.64 3.77 -18.24
CA ALA A 16 -16.48 3.11 -18.83
C ALA A 16 -15.17 3.57 -18.16
N GLU A 17 -14.98 4.88 -18.00
CA GLU A 17 -13.82 5.45 -17.30
C GLU A 17 -13.71 4.93 -15.85
N PHE A 18 -14.84 4.86 -15.13
CA PHE A 18 -14.86 4.28 -13.78
C PHE A 18 -14.47 2.80 -13.76
N ASN A 19 -14.96 1.99 -14.71
CA ASN A 19 -14.60 0.58 -14.77
C ASN A 19 -13.12 0.38 -15.05
N ASP A 20 -12.53 1.19 -15.93
CA ASP A 20 -11.09 1.19 -16.18
C ASP A 20 -10.32 1.54 -14.90
N GLU A 21 -10.73 2.58 -14.17
CA GLU A 21 -10.09 2.95 -12.90
C GLU A 21 -10.23 1.87 -11.80
N VAL A 22 -11.33 1.14 -11.78
CA VAL A 22 -11.57 0.01 -10.88
C VAL A 22 -10.65 -1.17 -11.23
N ASP A 23 -10.48 -1.47 -12.51
CA ASP A 23 -9.61 -2.55 -12.98
C ASP A 23 -8.12 -2.22 -12.74
N ASP A 24 -7.72 -0.96 -12.93
CA ASP A 24 -6.39 -0.46 -12.53
C ASP A 24 -6.17 -0.64 -11.03
N PHE A 25 -7.14 -0.23 -10.21
CA PHE A 25 -7.03 -0.38 -8.76
C PHE A 25 -7.03 -1.85 -8.31
N ALA A 26 -7.74 -2.75 -9.02
CA ALA A 26 -7.67 -4.18 -8.78
C ALA A 26 -6.26 -4.73 -9.01
N SER A 27 -5.61 -4.25 -10.07
CA SER A 27 -4.22 -4.62 -10.41
C SER A 27 -3.23 -4.11 -9.36
N ASP A 28 -3.43 -2.89 -8.87
CA ASP A 28 -2.65 -2.33 -7.75
C ASP A 28 -2.78 -3.18 -6.48
N LEU A 29 -4.00 -3.61 -6.14
CA LEU A 29 -4.24 -4.48 -4.99
C LEU A 29 -3.58 -5.86 -5.14
N GLU A 30 -3.55 -6.42 -6.34
CA GLU A 30 -2.86 -7.69 -6.59
C GLU A 30 -1.35 -7.55 -6.38
N THR A 31 -0.76 -6.44 -6.82
CA THR A 31 0.65 -6.10 -6.56
C THR A 31 0.91 -5.98 -5.05
N LEU A 32 0.05 -5.27 -4.34
CA LEU A 32 0.12 -5.14 -2.88
C LEU A 32 0.05 -6.49 -2.17
N TYR A 33 -0.76 -7.43 -2.67
CA TYR A 33 -0.84 -8.77 -2.13
C TYR A 33 0.46 -9.55 -2.31
N GLN A 34 1.12 -9.43 -3.46
CA GLN A 34 2.46 -10.01 -3.65
C GLN A 34 3.48 -9.43 -2.67
N GLU A 35 3.43 -8.12 -2.40
CA GLU A 35 4.30 -7.51 -1.40
C GLU A 35 4.07 -8.05 0.02
N ILE A 36 2.81 -8.30 0.42
CA ILE A 36 2.47 -8.94 1.69
C ILE A 36 3.06 -10.36 1.76
N ILE A 37 2.97 -11.12 0.67
CA ILE A 37 3.57 -12.46 0.57
C ILE A 37 5.09 -12.40 0.75
N GLU A 38 5.77 -11.46 0.09
CA GLU A 38 7.23 -11.30 0.21
C GLU A 38 7.63 -10.92 1.64
N VAL A 39 6.88 -10.04 2.30
CA VAL A 39 7.11 -9.72 3.71
C VAL A 39 6.96 -10.98 4.59
N ARG A 40 5.94 -11.80 4.35
CA ARG A 40 5.78 -13.09 5.06
C ARG A 40 6.93 -14.05 4.81
N LYS A 41 7.40 -14.18 3.56
CA LYS A 41 8.55 -15.03 3.20
C LYS A 41 9.83 -14.58 3.90
N SER A 42 9.99 -13.28 4.16
CA SER A 42 11.10 -12.74 4.96
C SER A 42 11.01 -13.06 6.46
N GLY A 43 10.00 -13.83 6.91
CA GLY A 43 9.83 -14.23 8.30
C GLY A 43 9.14 -13.18 9.18
N ARG A 44 8.55 -12.14 8.57
CA ARG A 44 7.83 -11.09 9.28
C ARG A 44 6.34 -11.40 9.34
N ASP A 45 5.65 -10.82 10.31
CA ASP A 45 4.20 -10.95 10.46
C ASP A 45 3.47 -9.71 9.90
N PRO A 46 2.95 -9.77 8.66
CA PRO A 46 2.18 -8.68 8.06
C PRO A 46 0.68 -8.77 8.40
N LEU A 47 0.28 -9.26 9.59
CA LEU A 47 -1.13 -9.51 9.96
C LEU A 47 -2.04 -8.31 9.67
N ILE A 48 -1.62 -7.11 10.05
CA ILE A 48 -2.42 -5.88 9.85
C ILE A 48 -2.59 -5.60 8.35
N ALA A 49 -1.50 -5.66 7.57
CA ALA A 49 -1.54 -5.48 6.12
C ALA A 49 -2.42 -6.52 5.43
N GLU A 50 -2.37 -7.79 5.86
CA GLU A 50 -3.24 -8.85 5.33
C GLU A 50 -4.72 -8.60 5.64
N TYR A 51 -5.03 -8.20 6.87
CA TYR A 51 -6.40 -7.87 7.26
C TYR A 51 -6.96 -6.70 6.43
N MET A 52 -6.18 -5.63 6.29
CA MET A 52 -6.58 -4.47 5.51
C MET A 52 -6.74 -4.80 4.03
N TYR A 53 -5.84 -5.62 3.45
CA TYR A 53 -5.98 -6.10 2.07
C TYR A 53 -7.29 -6.87 1.86
N ARG A 54 -7.64 -7.80 2.77
CA ARG A 54 -8.89 -8.57 2.68
C ARG A 54 -10.13 -7.67 2.75
N SER A 55 -10.08 -6.63 3.60
CA SER A 55 -11.14 -5.61 3.69
C SER A 55 -11.29 -4.84 2.37
N LEU A 56 -10.19 -4.33 1.80
CA LEU A 56 -10.19 -3.61 0.53
C LEU A 56 -10.67 -4.45 -0.64
N LYS A 57 -10.19 -5.70 -0.75
CA LYS A 57 -10.62 -6.64 -1.79
C LYS A 57 -12.14 -6.85 -1.74
N SER A 58 -12.69 -6.99 -0.54
CA SER A 58 -14.14 -7.15 -0.35
C SER A 58 -14.89 -5.90 -0.79
N LYS A 59 -14.44 -4.71 -0.37
CA LYS A 59 -15.07 -3.43 -0.76
C LYS A 59 -14.99 -3.18 -2.27
N LEU A 60 -13.88 -3.53 -2.93
CA LEU A 60 -13.74 -3.40 -4.38
C LEU A 60 -14.75 -4.29 -5.14
N LEU A 61 -15.01 -5.51 -4.64
CA LEU A 61 -16.03 -6.39 -5.20
C LEU A 61 -17.45 -5.83 -5.06
N TYR A 62 -17.73 -5.09 -3.99
CA TYR A 62 -19.01 -4.37 -3.82
C TYR A 62 -19.08 -3.15 -4.74
N LEU A 63 -17.97 -2.41 -4.85
CA LEU A 63 -17.87 -1.21 -5.66
C LEU A 63 -18.18 -1.47 -7.14
N ARG A 64 -17.67 -2.59 -7.68
CA ARG A 64 -17.96 -3.04 -9.05
C ARG A 64 -19.45 -3.33 -9.29
N LYS A 65 -20.24 -3.51 -8.23
CA LYS A 65 -21.70 -3.71 -8.31
C LYS A 65 -22.50 -2.44 -8.09
N SER A 66 -21.93 -1.43 -7.44
CA SER A 66 -22.64 -0.21 -7.05
C SER A 66 -22.38 0.99 -7.96
N GLU A 67 -21.37 0.93 -8.85
CA GLU A 67 -20.99 2.02 -9.76
C GLU A 67 -20.70 3.36 -9.04
N ASP A 68 -20.25 3.29 -7.78
CA ASP A 68 -20.05 4.47 -6.93
C ASP A 68 -18.62 4.99 -7.01
N ILE A 69 -18.40 6.05 -7.80
CA ILE A 69 -17.08 6.66 -8.02
C ILE A 69 -16.44 7.20 -6.73
N PHE A 70 -17.23 7.72 -5.78
CA PHE A 70 -16.67 8.33 -4.56
C PHE A 70 -16.01 7.30 -3.64
N GLU A 71 -16.54 6.08 -3.61
CA GLU A 71 -15.98 5.00 -2.83
C GLU A 71 -14.63 4.53 -3.39
N LEU A 72 -14.38 4.63 -4.70
CA LEU A 72 -13.08 4.27 -5.29
C LEU A 72 -11.92 5.12 -4.74
N GLY A 73 -12.11 6.44 -4.64
CA GLY A 73 -11.11 7.36 -4.08
C GLY A 73 -10.79 7.06 -2.62
N ARG A 74 -11.80 6.66 -1.83
CA ARG A 74 -11.60 6.25 -0.44
C ARG A 74 -10.79 4.95 -0.35
N LEU A 75 -11.09 3.95 -1.18
CA LEU A 75 -10.34 2.69 -1.21
C LEU A 75 -8.87 2.91 -1.60
N ARG A 76 -8.58 3.80 -2.55
CA ARG A 76 -7.20 4.18 -2.90
C ARG A 76 -6.46 4.76 -1.69
N SER A 77 -7.09 5.66 -0.95
CA SER A 77 -6.50 6.26 0.26
C SER A 77 -6.23 5.22 1.35
N GLU A 78 -7.16 4.28 1.55
CA GLU A 78 -6.96 3.15 2.47
C GLU A 78 -5.80 2.25 2.01
N SER A 79 -5.64 2.00 0.70
CA SER A 79 -4.53 1.19 0.15
C SER A 79 -3.16 1.80 0.40
N GLU A 80 -3.04 3.13 0.34
CA GLU A 80 -1.79 3.84 0.63
C GLU A 80 -1.37 3.68 2.10
N ASN A 81 -2.33 3.57 3.02
CA ASN A 81 -2.03 3.27 4.42
C ASN A 81 -1.48 1.85 4.57
N ILE A 82 -1.97 0.88 3.79
CA ILE A 82 -1.41 -0.48 3.79
C ILE A 82 0.03 -0.48 3.28
N LYS A 83 0.33 0.28 2.22
CA LYS A 83 1.71 0.42 1.72
C LYS A 83 2.64 0.97 2.81
N LYS A 84 2.19 1.94 3.60
CA LYS A 84 2.96 2.47 4.75
C LYS A 84 3.20 1.40 5.81
N GLU A 85 2.19 0.63 6.18
CA GLU A 85 2.30 -0.45 7.17
C GLU A 85 3.26 -1.57 6.70
N ILE A 86 3.21 -1.93 5.40
CA ILE A 86 4.19 -2.83 4.78
C ILE A 86 5.60 -2.24 4.87
N GLN A 87 5.75 -0.93 4.61
CA GLN A 87 7.04 -0.27 4.69
C GLN A 87 7.56 -0.18 6.13
N GLU A 88 6.70 0.02 7.11
CA GLU A 88 7.06 0.00 8.54
C GLU A 88 7.49 -1.39 8.98
N ALA A 89 6.74 -2.44 8.58
CA ALA A 89 7.14 -3.82 8.79
C ALA A 89 8.51 -4.12 8.14
N ARG A 90 8.81 -3.53 6.98
CA ARG A 90 10.13 -3.59 6.33
C ARG A 90 11.22 -2.82 7.10
N ASN A 91 10.92 -1.63 7.62
CA ASN A 91 11.90 -0.75 8.28
C ASN A 91 12.26 -1.17 9.71
N GLN A 92 11.36 -1.86 10.43
CA GLN A 92 11.59 -2.29 11.80
C GLN A 92 12.83 -3.19 11.94
N GLU A 93 13.20 -3.91 10.88
CA GLU A 93 14.39 -4.76 10.82
C GLU A 93 15.69 -3.95 10.72
N ILE A 94 15.72 -2.82 10.00
CA ILE A 94 16.89 -1.93 9.98
C ILE A 94 17.19 -1.43 11.39
N ILE A 95 16.13 -1.08 12.15
CA ILE A 95 16.27 -0.61 13.54
C ILE A 95 16.76 -1.74 14.45
N ASN A 96 16.20 -2.94 14.33
CA ASN A 96 16.58 -4.08 15.16
C ASN A 96 17.99 -4.58 14.85
N VAL A 97 18.37 -4.67 13.58
CA VAL A 97 19.73 -5.02 13.14
C VAL A 97 20.74 -3.96 13.60
N LYS A 98 20.43 -2.66 13.47
CA LYS A 98 21.28 -1.58 14.02
C LYS A 98 21.47 -1.73 15.53
N LYS A 99 20.38 -1.99 16.28
CA LYS A 99 20.47 -2.22 17.73
C LYS A 99 21.30 -3.44 18.08
N GLU A 100 21.18 -4.55 17.35
CA GLU A 100 22.01 -5.73 17.56
C GLU A 100 23.48 -5.48 17.25
N ILE A 101 23.77 -4.80 16.13
CA ILE A 101 25.14 -4.41 15.76
C ILE A 101 25.73 -3.51 16.84
N ASP A 102 25.01 -2.48 17.30
CA ASP A 102 25.44 -1.59 18.37
C ASP A 102 25.71 -2.35 19.68
N GLN A 103 24.86 -3.31 20.02
CA GLN A 103 25.07 -4.17 21.20
C GLN A 103 26.30 -5.06 21.05
N ARG A 104 26.55 -5.63 19.87
CA ARG A 104 27.75 -6.44 19.59
C ARG A 104 29.02 -5.60 19.63
N LEU A 105 29.01 -4.41 19.04
CA LEU A 105 30.12 -3.45 19.07
C LEU A 105 30.44 -3.02 20.51
N LYS A 106 29.41 -2.67 21.30
CA LYS A 106 29.56 -2.38 22.75
C LYS A 106 30.17 -3.55 23.51
N LYS A 107 29.71 -4.79 23.26
CA LYS A 107 30.26 -6.01 23.90
C LYS A 107 31.72 -6.28 23.51
N GLN A 108 32.14 -5.88 22.31
CA GLN A 108 33.52 -5.99 21.82
C GLN A 108 34.42 -4.82 22.28
N GLY A 109 33.90 -3.88 23.07
CA GLY A 109 34.65 -2.68 23.49
C GLY A 109 34.86 -1.66 22.37
N VAL A 110 34.16 -1.82 21.23
CA VAL A 110 34.21 -0.89 20.10
C VAL A 110 33.19 0.21 20.36
N HIS A 111 33.67 1.37 20.82
CA HIS A 111 32.88 2.60 20.83
C HIS A 111 32.94 3.23 19.44
N TYR A 112 31.79 3.28 18.75
CA TYR A 112 31.69 4.02 17.49
C TYR A 112 31.82 5.52 17.78
N ILE A 113 33.02 6.08 17.62
CA ILE A 113 33.27 7.52 17.61
C ILE A 113 33.03 8.00 16.18
N GLY A 114 31.76 8.07 15.78
CA GLY A 114 31.36 8.73 14.55
C GLY A 114 31.26 10.22 14.81
N GLU A 115 32.38 10.93 14.88
CA GLU A 115 32.37 12.37 14.61
C GLU A 115 31.97 12.55 13.14
N ILE A 116 30.71 12.94 12.91
CA ILE A 116 30.38 13.66 11.69
C ILE A 116 31.06 15.01 11.87
N LYS A 117 32.25 15.17 11.30
CA LYS A 117 32.75 16.49 10.97
C LYS A 117 31.93 16.94 9.78
N ASP A 118 30.99 17.84 10.03
CA ASP A 118 30.53 18.75 9.01
C ASP A 118 31.76 19.55 8.59
N GLU A 119 32.35 19.21 7.45
CA GLU A 119 33.33 20.08 6.79
C GLU A 119 32.54 21.18 6.06
N ASP A 120 32.96 22.42 6.33
CA ASP A 120 32.38 23.70 5.91
C ASP A 120 32.09 23.86 4.40
#